data_AF-A0A967F5F7-F1
#
_entry.id   AF-A0A967F5F7-F1
#
_cell.length_a   1.000
_cell.length_b   1.000
_cell.length_c   1.000
_cell.angle_alpha   90.00
_cell.angle_beta   90.00
_cell.angle_gamma   90.00
#
_symmetry.space_group_name_H-M   'P 1'
#
loop_
_entity.id
_entity.type
_entity.pdbx_description
1 polymer ?
#
loop_
_entity_poly.entity_id
_entity_poly.type
_entity_poly.pdbx_seq_one_letter_code
_entity_poly.pdbx_strand_id
1 'polypeptide(L)' 'MSQIFPEWTNRLTLIGAVAGAVIPALAVGGIWYFGSPRYTDVGYQPHQPIAYSHKLHAGEMGMDCRYC' A
#
# COMPACT_ATOMS: atom_id res chain seq x y z
N MET A 1 27.65 7.98 41.60
CA MET A 1 27.48 7.03 40.47
C MET A 1 28.30 7.58 39.32
N SER A 2 29.16 6.78 38.68
CA SER A 2 29.91 7.23 37.49
C SER A 2 28.95 7.44 36.33
N GLN A 3 29.12 8.53 35.59
CA GLN A 3 28.38 8.77 34.36
C GLN A 3 28.91 7.82 33.28
N ILE A 4 28.16 6.77 32.98
CA ILE A 4 28.53 5.74 31.99
C ILE A 4 28.28 6.25 30.57
N PHE A 5 27.28 7.11 30.38
CA PHE A 5 26.93 7.65 29.06
C PHE A 5 27.22 9.15 28.99
N PRO A 6 27.99 9.61 28.00
CA PRO A 6 28.17 11.04 27.79
C PRO A 6 26.84 11.76 27.54
N GLU A 7 26.74 13.03 27.96
CA GLU A 7 25.48 13.81 27.89
C GLU A 7 24.91 13.98 26.47
N TRP A 8 25.76 13.91 25.43
CA TRP A 8 25.31 13.97 24.03
C TRP A 8 24.39 12.81 23.65
N THR A 9 24.43 11.71 24.42
CA THR A 9 23.56 10.54 24.24
C THR A 9 22.10 10.88 24.49
N ASN A 10 21.79 11.83 25.38
CA ASN A 10 20.40 12.26 25.64
C ASN A 10 19.74 12.80 24.37
N ARG A 11 20.51 13.51 23.53
CA ARG A 11 20.03 14.02 22.24
C ARG A 11 19.79 12.88 21.25
N LEU A 12 20.67 11.88 21.21
CA LEU A 12 20.48 10.70 20.36
C LEU A 12 19.23 9.92 20.75
N THR A 13 18.99 9.71 22.05
CA THR A 13 17.80 8.99 22.53
C THR A 13 16.52 9.71 22.10
N LEU A 14 16.47 11.04 22.20
CA LEU A 14 15.34 11.83 21.73
C LEU A 14 15.15 11.73 20.22
N ILE A 15 16.23 11.88 19.43
CA ILE A 15 16.17 11.77 17.97
C ILE A 15 15.71 10.36 17.56
N GLY A 16 16.25 9.32 18.18
CA GLY A 16 15.88 7.93 17.92
C GLY A 16 14.41 7.66 18.22
N ALA A 17 13.89 8.17 19.33
CA ALA A 17 12.47 8.03 19.68
C ALA A 17 11.56 8.74 18.67
N VAL A 18 11.91 9.98 18.29
CA VAL A 18 11.14 10.75 17.29
C VAL A 18 11.19 10.07 15.93
N ALA A 19 12.37 9.68 15.45
CA ALA A 19 12.53 8.99 14.17
C ALA A 19 11.78 7.65 14.17
N GLY A 20 11.86 6.90 15.27
CA GLY A 20 11.16 5.63 15.46
C GLY A 20 9.64 5.76 15.44
N ALA A 21 9.07 6.92 15.78
CA ALA A 21 7.64 7.17 15.65
C ALA A 21 7.26 7.72 14.26
N VAL A 22 8.04 8.69 13.75
CA VAL A 22 7.73 9.42 12.52
C VAL A 22 7.88 8.53 11.28
N ILE A 23 8.97 7.76 11.19
CA ILE A 23 9.25 6.94 10.00
C ILE A 23 8.15 5.88 9.77
N PRO A 24 7.73 5.09 10.77
CA PRO A 24 6.64 4.13 10.57
C PRO A 24 5.31 4.80 10.27
N ALA A 25 5.00 5.92 10.91
CA ALA A 25 3.77 6.67 10.63
C ALA A 25 3.71 7.14 9.17
N LEU A 26 4.83 7.67 8.66
CA LEU A 26 4.94 8.06 7.24
C LEU A 26 4.86 6.85 6.31
N ALA A 27 5.49 5.73 6.66
CA ALA A 27 5.40 4.50 5.86
C ALA A 27 3.97 3.98 5.76
N VAL A 28 3.26 3.90 6.90
CA VAL A 28 1.84 3.49 6.94
C VAL A 28 0.97 4.47 6.15
N GLY A 29 1.15 5.78 6.35
CA GLY A 29 0.41 6.80 5.61
C GLY A 29 0.67 6.75 4.11
N GLY A 30 1.92 6.54 3.70
CA GLY A 30 2.32 6.39 2.30
C GLY A 30 1.69 5.15 1.65
N ILE A 31 1.78 4.00 2.31
CA ILE A 31 1.15 2.75 1.82
C ILE A 31 -0.35 2.92 1.69
N TRP A 32 -1.01 3.51 2.70
CA TRP A 32 -2.46 3.73 2.66
C TRP A 32 -2.87 4.68 1.54
N TYR A 33 -2.13 5.78 1.36
CA TYR A 33 -2.44 6.80 0.36
C TYR A 33 -2.21 6.29 -1.07
N PHE A 34 -1.00 5.80 -1.36
CA PHE A 34 -0.64 5.33 -2.71
C PHE A 34 -1.18 3.93 -3.03
N GLY A 35 -1.54 3.13 -2.03
CA GLY A 35 -2.24 1.87 -2.23
C GLY A 35 -3.76 2.04 -2.44
N SER A 36 -4.29 3.26 -2.30
CA SER A 36 -5.72 3.50 -2.48
C SER A 36 -6.16 3.32 -3.95
N PRO A 37 -7.46 3.04 -4.20
CA PRO A 37 -8.04 2.98 -5.56
C PRO A 37 -7.72 4.18 -6.45
N ARG A 38 -7.45 5.34 -5.85
CA ARG A 38 -7.07 6.57 -6.55
C ARG A 38 -5.76 6.44 -7.37
N TYR A 39 -4.89 5.51 -6.98
CA TYR A 39 -3.56 5.34 -7.56
C TYR A 39 -3.34 3.95 -8.19
N THR A 40 -4.36 3.09 -8.18
CA THR A 40 -4.27 1.70 -8.64
C THR A 40 -5.25 1.34 -9.76
N ASP A 41 -5.88 2.35 -10.37
CA ASP A 41 -6.84 2.20 -11.49
C ASP A 41 -7.97 1.20 -11.23
N VAL A 42 -8.34 1.00 -9.97
CA VAL A 42 -9.43 0.10 -9.60
C VAL A 42 -10.73 0.62 -10.21
N GLY A 43 -11.37 -0.23 -11.02
CA GLY A 43 -12.60 0.10 -11.73
C GLY A 43 -12.38 0.84 -13.06
N TYR A 44 -11.13 1.06 -13.48
CA TYR A 44 -10.84 1.54 -14.84
C TYR A 44 -11.36 0.52 -15.86
N GLN A 45 -12.20 1.01 -16.79
CA GLN A 45 -12.84 0.21 -17.82
C GLN A 45 -12.70 0.93 -19.17
N PRO A 46 -11.69 0.59 -19.98
CA PRO A 46 -11.53 1.21 -21.29
C PRO A 46 -12.62 0.76 -22.26
N HIS A 47 -12.87 1.57 -23.28
CA HIS A 47 -13.71 1.16 -24.39
C HIS A 47 -13.04 -0.01 -25.14
N GLN A 48 -13.72 -1.15 -25.18
CA GLN A 48 -13.20 -2.34 -25.87
C GLN A 48 -13.55 -2.30 -27.36
N PRO A 49 -12.65 -2.74 -28.27
CA PRO A 49 -12.96 -2.81 -29.70
C PRO A 49 -14.10 -3.78 -30.03
N ILE A 50 -14.27 -4.81 -29.21
CA ILE A 50 -15.30 -5.84 -29.31
C ILE A 50 -16.08 -5.84 -28.00
N ALA A 51 -17.40 -5.97 -28.06
CA ALA A 51 -18.27 -6.00 -26.89
C ALA A 51 -18.18 -7.35 -26.15
N TYR A 52 -17.05 -7.63 -25.51
CA TYR A 52 -16.86 -8.85 -24.73
C TYR A 52 -17.47 -8.74 -23.32
N SER A 53 -18.20 -9.77 -22.90
CA SER A 53 -18.87 -9.82 -21.60
C SER A 53 -18.41 -11.02 -20.77
N HIS A 54 -17.55 -10.79 -19.77
CA HIS A 54 -17.18 -11.84 -18.81
C HIS A 54 -18.40 -12.40 -18.05
N LYS A 55 -19.43 -11.57 -17.81
CA LYS A 55 -20.66 -11.98 -17.14
C LYS A 55 -21.41 -13.06 -17.92
N LEU A 56 -21.50 -12.91 -19.24
CA LEU A 56 -22.14 -13.91 -20.11
C LEU A 56 -21.36 -15.23 -20.12
N HIS A 57 -20.05 -15.16 -20.38
CA HIS A 57 -19.24 -16.37 -20.58
C HIS A 57 -18.99 -17.16 -19.28
N ALA A 58 -18.44 -16.51 -18.25
CA ALA A 58 -18.10 -17.19 -17.00
C ALA A 58 -19.31 -17.32 -16.05
N GLY A 59 -20.28 -16.41 -16.14
CA GLY A 59 -21.47 -16.42 -15.28
C GLY A 59 -22.60 -17.28 -15.84
N GLU A 60 -23.10 -16.94 -17.03
CA GLU A 60 -24.32 -17.55 -17.58
C GLU A 60 -24.03 -18.85 -18.35
N MET A 61 -22.96 -18.89 -19.15
CA MET A 61 -22.58 -20.08 -19.92
C MET A 61 -21.75 -21.09 -19.11
N GLY A 62 -21.22 -20.67 -17.95
CA GLY A 62 -20.41 -21.53 -17.07
C GLY A 62 -19.07 -21.96 -17.68
N MET A 63 -18.51 -21.15 -18.58
CA MET A 63 -17.20 -21.44 -19.19
C MET A 63 -16.09 -21.39 -18.13
N ASP A 64 -15.20 -22.39 -18.16
CA ASP A 64 -14.03 -22.44 -17.27
C ASP A 64 -13.08 -21.26 -17.55
N CYS A 65 -12.56 -20.62 -16.50
CA CYS A 65 -11.67 -19.45 -16.63
C CYS A 65 -10.37 -19.72 -17.39
N ARG A 66 -10.00 -20.98 -17.62
CA ARG A 66 -8.80 -21.40 -18.36
C ARG A 66 -9.08 -21.65 -19.85
N TYR A 67 -10.33 -21.56 -20.28
CA TYR A 67 -10.71 -21.84 -21.66
C TYR A 67 -10.31 -20.70 -22.62
N CYS A 68 -10.40 -19.46 -22.15
CA CYS A 68 -10.04 -18.25 -22.89
C CYS A 68 -8.64 -17.78 -22.50
#